data_AF-A0A2S8HG60-F1
#
_entry.id   AF-A0A2S8HG60-F1
#
_cell.length_a   1.000
_cell.length_b   1.000
_cell.length_c   1.000
_cell.angle_alpha   90.00
_cell.angle_beta   90.00
_cell.angle_gamma   90.00
#
_symmetry.space_group_name_H-M   'P 1'
#
loop_
_entity.id
_entity.type
_entity.pdbx_description
1 polymer ?
#
loop_
_entity_poly.entity_id
_entity_poly.type
_entity_poly.pdbx_seq_one_letter_code
_entity_poly.pdbx_strand_id
1 'polypeptide(L)'
;MKTTFRFCVMLVGLASLSGLALAREQAMPSTQASNLSCQPPSTAPAASASQDQFDQYSWQMFIALNWPAQNGQRGDPDCAKQPGDPGYTVWQTYKTVEEIFLPKGADPGPWNTPQTAKSLGIINIAALKNSTQVNAVDQAVGGWLIDQAGNPTYYDISANETSYDYIVNNSFYNADVVSKANNINFPNGVIEVKSSWRILTTSDNASRYLTMLARVATFNDQGQRTGVTEAYLGLVGLHIITKVNGYPQWIWSTFEQIDNVPPKELVHGQWVDQPTAGMTYSYFNPAAPAITLNQSPCDWQTQGGQLVCVPKPGTTFQTPNPLNRVTPIAEVTNAVNTNYRTDPGLQRSVLKYYQLITTQRPLMPDNPSNPLGQPTPALSANVTMESYIQPNSSCMNCHSMATPVKSPYKSDFSYLFKFANAPVGKTTKDEE
;
A
#
# COMPACT_ATOMS: atom_id res chain seq x y z
N MET A 1 24.06 -43.99 -81.30
CA MET A 1 22.63 -43.97 -81.66
C MET A 1 21.85 -44.58 -80.51
N LYS A 2 20.93 -43.79 -79.93
CA LYS A 2 19.80 -44.18 -79.05
C LYS A 2 20.11 -44.84 -77.69
N THR A 3 20.15 -43.97 -76.68
CA THR A 3 19.94 -44.22 -75.25
C THR A 3 18.47 -44.55 -74.95
N THR A 4 18.24 -45.61 -74.17
CA THR A 4 17.01 -45.79 -73.38
C THR A 4 17.39 -46.53 -72.09
N PHE A 5 17.38 -45.84 -70.96
CA PHE A 5 17.47 -46.45 -69.64
C PHE A 5 16.30 -45.97 -68.79
N ARG A 6 15.51 -46.94 -68.32
CA ARG A 6 14.38 -46.76 -67.41
C ARG A 6 14.87 -46.24 -66.06
N PHE A 7 14.29 -45.16 -65.55
CA PHE A 7 14.47 -44.71 -64.18
C PHE A 7 13.21 -44.97 -63.36
N CYS A 8 13.40 -45.66 -62.24
CA CYS A 8 12.41 -45.91 -61.20
C CYS A 8 12.14 -44.62 -60.43
N VAL A 9 10.87 -44.26 -60.24
CA VAL A 9 10.43 -43.10 -59.47
C VAL A 9 10.47 -43.43 -57.98
N MET A 10 11.32 -42.76 -57.21
CA MET A 10 11.18 -42.66 -55.75
C MET A 10 10.42 -41.37 -55.40
N LEU A 11 9.25 -41.51 -54.78
CA LEU A 11 8.54 -40.41 -54.13
C LEU A 11 9.26 -40.04 -52.83
N VAL A 12 9.74 -38.80 -52.74
CA VAL A 12 10.15 -38.17 -51.48
C VAL A 12 9.00 -37.27 -51.04
N GLY A 13 8.37 -37.61 -49.90
CA GLY A 13 7.36 -36.80 -49.25
C GLY A 13 7.97 -35.57 -48.59
N LEU A 14 7.56 -34.38 -49.03
CA LEU A 14 7.82 -33.11 -48.36
C LEU A 14 6.79 -32.92 -47.23
N ALA A 15 7.26 -32.98 -45.98
CA ALA A 15 6.46 -32.57 -44.83
C ALA A 15 6.46 -31.03 -44.72
N SER A 16 5.28 -30.42 -44.84
CA SER A 16 5.04 -29.01 -44.60
C SER A 16 5.02 -28.72 -43.09
N LEU A 17 5.98 -27.92 -42.61
CA LEU A 17 5.94 -27.30 -41.28
C LEU A 17 4.97 -26.10 -41.34
N SER A 18 3.77 -26.27 -40.79
CA SER A 18 2.84 -25.17 -40.56
C SER A 18 3.29 -24.38 -39.33
N GLY A 19 3.74 -23.15 -39.54
CA GLY A 19 4.06 -22.20 -38.47
C GLY A 19 2.81 -21.86 -37.66
N LEU A 20 2.84 -22.12 -36.36
CA LEU A 20 1.89 -21.59 -35.40
C LEU A 20 2.19 -20.10 -35.21
N ALA A 21 1.51 -19.25 -35.98
CA ALA A 21 1.42 -17.83 -35.69
C ALA A 21 0.62 -17.66 -34.39
N LEU A 22 1.28 -17.17 -33.35
CA LEU A 22 0.63 -16.61 -32.16
C LEU A 22 -0.32 -15.51 -32.62
N ALA A 23 -1.62 -15.79 -32.59
CA ALA A 23 -2.65 -14.79 -32.78
C ALA A 23 -2.55 -13.78 -31.63
N ARG A 24 -1.90 -12.65 -31.90
CA ARG A 24 -1.94 -11.46 -31.05
C ARG A 24 -3.38 -10.96 -31.10
N GLU A 25 -4.10 -11.10 -29.99
CA GLU A 25 -5.43 -10.53 -29.82
C GLU A 25 -5.38 -9.04 -30.21
N GLN A 26 -6.02 -8.69 -31.33
CA GLN A 26 -6.17 -7.31 -31.75
C GLN A 26 -7.15 -6.65 -30.79
N ALA A 27 -6.64 -5.72 -29.97
CA ALA A 27 -7.47 -4.85 -29.14
C ALA A 27 -8.43 -4.08 -30.05
N MET A 28 -9.74 -4.28 -29.87
CA MET A 28 -10.75 -3.42 -30.45
C MET A 28 -10.61 -2.02 -29.81
N PRO A 29 -10.55 -0.93 -30.59
CA PRO A 29 -10.57 0.41 -30.03
C PRO A 29 -11.97 0.68 -29.47
N SER A 30 -12.09 0.71 -28.15
CA SER A 30 -13.28 1.23 -27.48
C SER A 30 -13.41 2.72 -27.79
N THR A 31 -14.48 3.10 -28.49
CA THR A 31 -14.79 4.50 -28.84
C THR A 31 -15.43 5.29 -27.69
N GLN A 32 -15.41 4.77 -26.45
CA GLN A 32 -15.67 5.59 -25.27
C GLN A 32 -14.37 6.27 -24.86
N ALA A 33 -14.30 7.58 -25.05
CA ALA A 33 -13.19 8.37 -24.54
C ALA A 33 -13.15 8.23 -23.01
N SER A 34 -12.02 7.72 -22.51
CA SER A 34 -11.73 7.62 -21.09
C SER A 34 -11.38 9.01 -20.55
N ASN A 35 -11.92 9.40 -19.40
CA ASN A 35 -11.68 10.71 -18.75
C ASN A 35 -10.55 10.66 -17.71
N LEU A 36 -9.68 9.65 -17.79
CA LEU A 36 -8.57 9.49 -16.85
C LEU A 36 -7.54 10.60 -17.01
N SER A 37 -7.03 11.09 -15.88
CA SER A 37 -6.00 12.11 -15.81
C SER A 37 -4.70 11.50 -15.27
N CYS A 38 -3.58 11.84 -15.91
CA CYS A 38 -2.24 11.54 -15.39
C CYS A 38 -1.89 12.40 -14.16
N GLN A 39 -2.57 13.55 -14.00
CA GLN A 39 -2.35 14.48 -12.90
C GLN A 39 -3.33 14.25 -11.76
N PRO A 40 -2.86 14.35 -10.50
CA PRO A 40 -3.74 14.35 -9.33
C PRO A 40 -4.81 15.46 -9.42
N PRO A 41 -6.01 15.24 -8.86
CA PRO A 41 -7.03 16.28 -8.78
C PRO A 41 -6.49 17.51 -8.02
N SER A 42 -6.63 18.70 -8.62
CA SER A 42 -6.10 19.96 -8.06
C SER A 42 -6.90 20.50 -6.86
N THR A 43 -8.14 20.06 -6.71
CA THR A 43 -9.06 20.51 -5.65
C THR A 43 -9.85 19.32 -5.11
N ALA A 44 -9.95 19.22 -3.80
CA ALA A 44 -10.87 18.28 -3.17
C ALA A 44 -12.33 18.73 -3.30
N PRO A 45 -13.30 17.80 -3.21
CA PRO A 45 -14.71 18.14 -3.07
C PRO A 45 -14.96 19.09 -1.90
N ALA A 46 -16.08 19.84 -1.91
CA ALA A 46 -16.49 20.65 -0.77
C ALA A 46 -16.83 19.78 0.45
N ALA A 47 -16.74 20.31 1.67
CA ALA A 47 -17.01 19.52 2.89
C ALA A 47 -18.45 18.96 2.95
N SER A 48 -19.39 19.63 2.29
CA SER A 48 -20.79 19.20 2.14
C SER A 48 -21.01 18.16 1.03
N ALA A 49 -19.97 17.79 0.29
CA ALA A 49 -20.07 16.82 -0.80
C ALA A 49 -20.41 15.42 -0.28
N SER A 50 -21.08 14.68 -1.15
CA SER A 50 -21.48 13.29 -0.94
C SER A 50 -20.27 12.35 -0.90
N GLN A 51 -20.45 11.15 -0.33
CA GLN A 51 -19.37 10.16 -0.21
C GLN A 51 -18.81 9.75 -1.59
N ASP A 52 -19.67 9.57 -2.58
CA ASP A 52 -19.27 9.16 -3.94
C ASP A 52 -18.40 10.21 -4.63
N GLN A 53 -18.58 11.51 -4.35
CA GLN A 53 -17.69 12.55 -4.87
C GLN A 53 -16.29 12.47 -4.27
N PHE A 54 -16.18 12.16 -2.97
CA PHE A 54 -14.88 11.89 -2.34
C PHE A 54 -14.26 10.58 -2.83
N ASP A 55 -15.08 9.56 -3.07
CA ASP A 55 -14.61 8.28 -3.61
C ASP A 55 -14.11 8.42 -5.05
N GLN A 56 -14.75 9.27 -5.86
CA GLN A 56 -14.24 9.64 -7.19
C GLN A 56 -12.92 10.40 -7.10
N TYR A 57 -12.79 11.35 -6.16
CA TYR A 57 -11.52 12.04 -5.90
C TYR A 57 -10.40 11.07 -5.52
N SER A 58 -10.68 10.10 -4.64
CA SER A 58 -9.73 9.05 -4.26
C SER A 58 -9.32 8.16 -5.43
N TRP A 59 -10.26 7.80 -6.31
CA TRP A 59 -9.94 7.04 -7.52
C TRP A 59 -9.10 7.84 -8.52
N GLN A 60 -9.39 9.13 -8.72
CA GLN A 60 -8.56 10.01 -9.54
C GLN A 60 -7.13 10.12 -8.98
N MET A 61 -7.01 10.26 -7.66
CA MET A 61 -5.71 10.25 -6.98
C MET A 61 -4.99 8.91 -7.19
N PHE A 62 -5.67 7.79 -6.96
CA PHE A 62 -5.11 6.45 -7.15
C PHE A 62 -4.59 6.24 -8.58
N ILE A 63 -5.35 6.68 -9.59
CA ILE A 63 -4.96 6.52 -10.99
C ILE A 63 -3.78 7.42 -11.34
N ALA A 64 -3.78 8.69 -10.93
CA ALA A 64 -2.67 9.61 -11.18
C ALA A 64 -1.38 9.13 -10.51
N LEU A 65 -1.46 8.67 -9.26
CA LEU A 65 -0.29 8.13 -8.54
C LEU A 65 0.19 6.80 -9.13
N ASN A 66 -0.69 6.01 -9.72
CA ASN A 66 -0.34 4.78 -10.42
C ASN A 66 -0.04 4.97 -11.92
N TRP A 67 0.01 6.22 -12.40
CA TRP A 67 0.44 6.50 -13.76
C TRP A 67 1.92 6.17 -13.92
N PRO A 68 2.37 5.71 -15.10
CA PRO A 68 3.80 5.58 -15.38
C PRO A 68 4.55 6.90 -15.11
N ALA A 69 5.65 6.82 -14.37
CA ALA A 69 6.46 7.99 -14.03
C ALA A 69 7.38 8.40 -15.18
N GLN A 70 7.70 9.70 -15.22
CA GLN A 70 8.71 10.27 -16.08
C GLN A 70 10.10 9.78 -15.65
N ASN A 71 10.89 9.29 -16.60
CA ASN A 71 12.21 8.74 -16.27
C ASN A 71 13.13 9.82 -15.68
N GLY A 72 13.72 9.54 -14.52
CA GLY A 72 14.61 10.45 -13.80
C GLY A 72 13.93 11.62 -13.08
N GLN A 73 12.60 11.73 -13.13
CA GLN A 73 11.82 12.74 -12.42
C GLN A 73 10.88 12.03 -11.44
N ARG A 74 11.29 11.93 -10.18
CA ARG A 74 10.50 11.28 -9.14
C ARG A 74 9.24 12.08 -8.89
N GLY A 75 8.11 11.39 -8.83
CA GLY A 75 6.81 11.98 -8.53
C GLY A 75 6.10 12.65 -9.70
N ASP A 76 6.75 12.75 -10.87
CA ASP A 76 6.14 13.31 -12.06
C ASP A 76 5.61 12.21 -12.99
N PRO A 77 4.36 12.31 -13.48
CA PRO A 77 3.82 11.37 -14.45
C PRO A 77 4.37 11.64 -15.85
N ASP A 78 4.59 10.57 -16.61
CA ASP A 78 4.74 10.64 -18.07
C ASP A 78 3.35 10.64 -18.72
N CYS A 79 2.79 11.83 -18.94
CA CYS A 79 1.47 12.00 -19.53
C CYS A 79 1.39 11.60 -21.02
N ALA A 80 2.52 11.24 -21.66
CA ALA A 80 2.49 10.62 -22.99
C ALA A 80 2.20 9.10 -22.92
N LYS A 81 2.32 8.50 -21.74
CA LYS A 81 1.95 7.10 -21.47
C LYS A 81 0.53 6.97 -20.94
N GLN A 82 0.07 5.73 -20.86
CA GLN A 82 -1.24 5.33 -20.33
C GLN A 82 -1.08 4.33 -19.17
N PRO A 83 -2.10 4.18 -18.29
CA PRO A 83 -2.12 3.13 -17.29
C PRO A 83 -1.84 1.75 -17.91
N GLY A 84 -0.95 0.99 -17.28
CA GLY A 84 -0.50 -0.32 -17.75
C GLY A 84 0.68 -0.30 -18.73
N ASP A 85 1.15 0.87 -19.19
CA ASP A 85 2.47 0.94 -19.82
C ASP A 85 3.59 0.55 -18.83
N PRO A 86 4.71 0.01 -19.32
CA PRO A 86 5.82 -0.41 -18.46
C PRO A 86 6.54 0.78 -17.81
N GLY A 87 7.07 0.53 -16.62
CA GLY A 87 7.85 1.46 -15.81
C GLY A 87 7.37 1.47 -14.36
N TYR A 88 8.10 2.19 -13.52
CA TYR A 88 7.61 2.52 -12.19
C TYR A 88 6.42 3.47 -12.28
N THR A 89 5.48 3.35 -11.37
CA THR A 89 4.43 4.34 -11.20
C THR A 89 4.94 5.58 -10.48
N VAL A 90 4.22 6.69 -10.60
CA VAL A 90 4.52 7.96 -9.91
C VAL A 90 4.85 7.74 -8.43
N TRP A 91 3.98 7.08 -7.67
CA TRP A 91 4.23 6.88 -6.24
C TRP A 91 5.34 5.86 -5.95
N GLN A 92 5.57 4.88 -6.83
CA GLN A 92 6.70 3.95 -6.67
C GLN A 92 8.06 4.67 -6.74
N THR A 93 8.10 5.86 -7.35
CA THR A 93 9.30 6.70 -7.44
C THR A 93 9.50 7.64 -6.24
N TYR A 94 8.50 7.80 -5.37
CA TYR A 94 8.62 8.59 -4.14
C TYR A 94 9.74 8.06 -3.24
N LYS A 95 10.34 8.95 -2.43
CA LYS A 95 11.35 8.53 -1.45
C LYS A 95 10.67 7.76 -0.31
N THR A 96 11.24 6.61 0.04
CA THR A 96 10.80 5.85 1.22
C THR A 96 11.29 6.50 2.51
N VAL A 97 10.76 6.11 3.67
CA VAL A 97 11.26 6.59 4.96
C VAL A 97 12.76 6.30 5.16
N GLU A 98 13.29 5.21 4.59
CA GLU A 98 14.72 4.90 4.62
C GLU A 98 15.55 5.84 3.74
N GLU A 99 14.98 6.37 2.66
CA GLU A 99 15.65 7.37 1.79
C GLU A 99 15.55 8.79 2.36
N ILE A 100 14.55 9.07 3.22
CA ILE A 100 14.34 10.39 3.84
C ILE A 100 15.09 10.51 5.18
N PHE A 101 15.02 9.48 6.02
CA PHE A 101 15.51 9.50 7.39
C PHE A 101 16.78 8.66 7.52
N LEU A 102 17.87 9.16 6.95
CA LEU A 102 19.14 8.44 6.93
C LEU A 102 19.71 8.20 8.33
N PRO A 103 20.51 7.13 8.53
CA PRO A 103 21.22 6.89 9.77
C PRO A 103 22.02 8.12 10.22
N LYS A 104 22.11 8.32 11.54
CA LYS A 104 22.82 9.45 12.15
C LYS A 104 22.21 10.82 11.81
N GLY A 105 20.94 10.88 11.41
CA GLY A 105 20.26 12.13 11.06
C GLY A 105 20.94 12.87 9.91
N ALA A 106 21.55 12.13 8.98
CA ALA A 106 22.25 12.71 7.84
C ALA A 106 21.26 13.34 6.85
N ASP A 107 21.71 14.39 6.17
CA ASP A 107 20.95 15.03 5.10
C ASP A 107 20.69 14.02 3.96
N PRO A 108 19.42 13.76 3.59
CA PRO A 108 19.07 12.82 2.53
C PRO A 108 19.43 13.29 1.11
N GLY A 109 19.96 14.50 0.94
CA GLY A 109 20.42 15.04 -0.33
C GLY A 109 19.29 15.65 -1.17
N PRO A 110 19.39 15.65 -2.50
CA PRO A 110 18.33 16.17 -3.37
C PRO A 110 17.18 15.16 -3.58
N TRP A 111 16.01 15.65 -3.99
CA TRP A 111 14.84 14.83 -4.31
C TRP A 111 15.13 13.81 -5.43
N ASN A 112 15.64 14.27 -6.58
CA ASN A 112 15.86 13.45 -7.78
C ASN A 112 17.15 12.61 -7.76
N THR A 113 17.52 12.00 -6.62
CA THR A 113 18.58 10.99 -6.60
C THR A 113 18.13 9.69 -7.29
N PRO A 114 19.05 8.91 -7.92
CA PRO A 114 18.71 7.62 -8.51
C PRO A 114 17.92 6.72 -7.54
N GLN A 115 16.96 5.96 -8.06
CA GLN A 115 16.22 5.00 -7.26
C GLN A 115 17.14 3.89 -6.76
N THR A 116 17.05 3.62 -5.46
CA THR A 116 17.73 2.49 -4.84
C THR A 116 16.76 1.31 -4.75
N ALA A 117 17.31 0.09 -4.66
CA ALA A 117 16.47 -1.09 -4.43
C ALA A 117 15.74 -0.95 -3.08
N LYS A 118 14.41 -0.94 -3.12
CA LYS A 118 13.58 -0.85 -1.91
C LYS A 118 13.86 -2.04 -1.00
N SER A 119 13.91 -1.79 0.31
CA SER A 119 14.09 -2.80 1.34
C SER A 119 12.90 -2.76 2.28
N LEU A 120 11.98 -3.72 2.16
CA LEU A 120 10.76 -3.73 2.94
C LEU A 120 10.89 -4.55 4.22
N GLY A 121 10.23 -4.08 5.27
CA GLY A 121 10.08 -4.76 6.56
C GLY A 121 8.68 -5.34 6.75
N ILE A 122 8.53 -6.13 7.81
CA ILE A 122 7.21 -6.50 8.34
C ILE A 122 6.82 -5.50 9.43
N ILE A 123 5.52 -5.37 9.70
CA ILE A 123 5.05 -4.63 10.88
C ILE A 123 4.91 -5.62 12.04
N ASN A 124 5.60 -5.34 13.14
CA ASN A 124 5.62 -6.19 14.34
C ASN A 124 5.32 -5.33 15.58
N ILE A 125 4.10 -4.77 15.66
CA ILE A 125 3.69 -3.90 16.79
C ILE A 125 2.37 -4.31 17.45
N ALA A 126 2.41 -4.24 18.79
CA ALA A 126 1.28 -4.39 19.70
C ALA A 126 0.34 -3.19 19.64
N ALA A 127 -0.96 -3.43 19.44
CA ALA A 127 -1.95 -2.50 19.96
C ALA A 127 -2.02 -2.67 21.48
N LEU A 128 -1.18 -1.96 22.21
CA LEU A 128 -1.50 -1.69 23.61
C LEU A 128 -1.89 -0.22 23.72
N LYS A 129 -3.17 0.00 24.03
CA LYS A 129 -3.65 1.25 24.61
C LYS A 129 -2.73 1.56 25.80
N ASN A 130 -2.10 2.73 25.81
CA ASN A 130 -1.27 3.27 26.91
C ASN A 130 0.13 2.67 27.13
N SER A 131 1.05 2.75 26.17
CA SER A 131 2.47 2.82 26.55
C SER A 131 3.16 4.01 25.88
N THR A 132 3.97 4.71 26.66
CA THR A 132 4.70 5.94 26.33
C THR A 132 5.92 5.72 25.42
N GLN A 133 6.02 4.55 24.78
CA GLN A 133 7.07 4.21 23.82
C GLN A 133 6.42 3.62 22.56
N VAL A 134 6.19 4.51 21.60
CA VAL A 134 5.54 4.24 20.31
C VAL A 134 6.61 4.60 19.27
N ASN A 135 7.22 3.57 18.64
CA ASN A 135 8.39 3.65 17.77
C ASN A 135 7.97 3.43 16.31
N ALA A 136 8.38 4.34 15.41
CA ALA A 136 8.47 4.31 13.93
C ALA A 136 7.45 3.50 13.09
N VAL A 137 7.19 2.24 13.40
CA VAL A 137 6.41 1.30 12.56
C VAL A 137 4.95 1.18 13.03
N ASP A 138 4.46 2.15 13.82
CA ASP A 138 3.19 2.17 14.58
C ASP A 138 1.89 2.20 13.75
N GLN A 139 1.97 1.94 12.44
CA GLN A 139 0.86 2.20 11.53
C GLN A 139 0.02 0.96 11.19
N ALA A 140 0.49 -0.27 11.40
CA ALA A 140 -0.36 -1.48 11.32
C ALA A 140 -0.35 -2.21 12.66
N VAL A 141 -1.48 -2.82 12.99
CA VAL A 141 -1.80 -3.17 14.37
C VAL A 141 -2.07 -4.65 14.51
N GLY A 142 -1.36 -5.32 15.42
CA GLY A 142 -1.73 -6.65 15.92
C GLY A 142 -0.90 -7.82 15.41
N GLY A 143 0.32 -7.59 14.91
CA GLY A 143 1.30 -8.65 14.69
C GLY A 143 1.62 -8.90 13.23
N TRP A 144 2.37 -9.97 12.96
CA TRP A 144 2.67 -10.36 11.59
C TRP A 144 1.40 -10.78 10.84
N LEU A 145 1.45 -10.69 9.51
CA LEU A 145 0.39 -11.12 8.62
C LEU A 145 0.96 -12.09 7.58
N ILE A 146 0.56 -13.36 7.67
CA ILE A 146 0.98 -14.44 6.78
C ILE A 146 -0.16 -14.75 5.81
N ASP A 147 0.14 -14.71 4.51
CA ASP A 147 -0.81 -15.02 3.44
C ASP A 147 -1.15 -16.52 3.38
N GLN A 148 -2.16 -16.89 2.59
CA GLN A 148 -2.60 -18.29 2.43
C GLN A 148 -1.56 -19.18 1.73
N ALA A 149 -0.49 -18.61 1.18
CA ALA A 149 0.67 -19.33 0.65
C ALA A 149 1.81 -19.48 1.68
N GLY A 150 1.61 -19.04 2.93
CA GLY A 150 2.60 -19.13 4.01
C GLY A 150 3.68 -18.05 3.96
N ASN A 151 3.48 -16.98 3.18
CA ASN A 151 4.46 -15.91 3.02
C ASN A 151 4.11 -14.68 3.89
N PRO A 152 5.11 -13.97 4.42
CA PRO A 152 4.87 -12.73 5.16
C PRO A 152 4.38 -11.61 4.25
N THR A 153 3.55 -10.74 4.82
CA THR A 153 3.17 -9.47 4.23
C THR A 153 4.15 -8.38 4.67
N TYR A 154 4.69 -7.67 3.69
CA TYR A 154 5.67 -6.61 3.86
C TYR A 154 5.05 -5.24 3.65
N TYR A 155 5.66 -4.21 4.21
CA TYR A 155 5.12 -2.86 4.18
C TYR A 155 6.18 -1.84 3.79
N ASP A 156 5.74 -0.76 3.16
CA ASP A 156 6.56 0.39 2.77
C ASP A 156 5.80 1.68 3.06
N ILE A 157 6.53 2.74 3.43
CA ILE A 157 6.01 4.10 3.62
C ILE A 157 6.86 5.02 2.76
N SER A 158 6.21 5.81 1.92
CA SER A 158 6.85 6.78 1.03
C SER A 158 6.12 8.10 1.03
N ALA A 159 6.82 9.17 0.69
CA ALA A 159 6.27 10.52 0.69
C ALA A 159 6.67 11.29 -0.58
N ASN A 160 5.78 12.15 -1.07
CA ASN A 160 6.05 12.95 -2.27
C ASN A 160 7.06 14.08 -2.02
N GLU A 161 7.42 14.79 -3.09
CA GLU A 161 8.41 15.89 -3.04
C GLU A 161 8.01 16.99 -2.06
N THR A 162 6.73 17.38 -2.03
CA THR A 162 6.23 18.39 -1.08
C THR A 162 6.47 17.99 0.38
N SER A 163 6.25 16.72 0.73
CA SER A 163 6.55 16.19 2.07
C SER A 163 8.05 16.20 2.33
N TYR A 164 8.83 15.75 1.35
CA TYR A 164 10.29 15.69 1.43
C TYR A 164 10.91 17.07 1.66
N ASP A 165 10.54 18.05 0.85
CA ASP A 165 11.05 19.41 0.94
C ASP A 165 10.72 20.04 2.29
N TYR A 166 9.50 19.81 2.81
CA TYR A 166 9.15 20.28 4.14
C TYR A 166 10.05 19.66 5.23
N ILE A 167 10.31 18.36 5.15
CA ILE A 167 11.18 17.64 6.09
C ILE A 167 12.62 18.17 6.00
N VAL A 168 13.16 18.29 4.79
CA VAL A 168 14.55 18.70 4.55
C VAL A 168 14.78 20.15 4.92
N ASN A 169 13.93 21.08 4.46
CA ASN A 169 14.06 22.51 4.72
C ASN A 169 13.99 22.86 6.21
N ASN A 170 13.29 22.04 7.02
CA ASN A 170 13.23 22.20 8.47
C ASN A 170 14.23 21.33 9.23
N SER A 171 15.08 20.55 8.52
CA SER A 171 15.98 19.56 9.12
C SER A 171 15.27 18.54 10.01
N PHE A 172 13.99 18.24 9.74
CA PHE A 172 13.18 17.33 10.54
C PHE A 172 13.52 15.85 10.33
N TYR A 173 14.44 15.53 9.42
CA TYR A 173 15.08 14.22 9.35
C TYR A 173 16.02 13.94 10.55
N ASN A 174 16.42 14.98 11.27
CA ASN A 174 17.26 14.91 12.47
C ASN A 174 16.40 14.87 13.75
N ALA A 175 16.56 13.80 14.54
CA ALA A 175 15.79 13.59 15.77
C ALA A 175 15.99 14.70 16.81
N ASP A 176 17.19 15.28 16.92
CA ASP A 176 17.49 16.33 17.91
C ASP A 176 16.85 17.67 17.56
N VAL A 177 16.46 17.85 16.29
CA VAL A 177 15.74 19.02 15.78
C VAL A 177 14.24 18.78 15.94
N VAL A 178 13.71 17.71 15.33
CA VAL A 178 12.26 17.47 15.29
C VAL A 178 11.66 17.18 16.67
N SER A 179 12.46 16.63 17.61
CA SER A 179 12.01 16.39 19.00
C SER A 179 11.65 17.69 19.75
N LYS A 180 12.19 18.83 19.33
CA LYS A 180 11.96 20.15 19.93
C LYS A 180 10.91 20.98 19.18
N ALA A 181 10.50 20.54 18.00
CA ALA A 181 9.50 21.23 17.20
C ALA A 181 8.11 21.12 17.85
N ASN A 182 7.42 22.26 17.98
CA ASN A 182 6.08 22.34 18.59
C ASN A 182 5.02 22.90 17.63
N ASN A 183 5.39 23.16 16.38
CA ASN A 183 4.58 23.81 15.36
C ASN A 183 4.69 23.11 13.99
N ILE A 184 4.90 21.80 14.00
CA ILE A 184 4.89 21.00 12.75
C ILE A 184 3.53 21.17 12.09
N ASN A 185 3.56 21.63 10.84
CA ASN A 185 2.40 21.90 10.00
C ASN A 185 2.83 21.78 8.54
N PHE A 186 2.54 20.64 7.93
CA PHE A 186 2.85 20.41 6.52
C PHE A 186 2.10 21.40 5.62
N PRO A 187 2.67 21.78 4.46
CA PRO A 187 1.95 22.56 3.46
C PRO A 187 0.87 21.71 2.77
N ASN A 188 -0.04 22.37 2.05
CA ASN A 188 -0.95 21.67 1.14
C ASN A 188 -0.16 20.99 0.01
N GLY A 189 -0.69 19.87 -0.50
CA GLY A 189 -0.05 19.09 -1.55
C GLY A 189 0.90 18.01 -1.04
N VAL A 190 1.03 17.82 0.27
CA VAL A 190 1.71 16.64 0.80
C VAL A 190 0.90 15.38 0.54
N ILE A 191 1.60 14.33 0.14
CA ILE A 191 1.05 12.99 -0.03
C ILE A 191 1.98 12.02 0.70
N GLU A 192 1.39 11.17 1.52
CA GLU A 192 2.02 10.00 2.12
C GLU A 192 1.33 8.75 1.60
N VAL A 193 2.13 7.75 1.24
CA VAL A 193 1.66 6.46 0.78
C VAL A 193 2.18 5.40 1.73
N LYS A 194 1.26 4.65 2.32
CA LYS A 194 1.58 3.40 3.03
C LYS A 194 1.07 2.25 2.18
N SER A 195 1.88 1.22 2.01
CA SER A 195 1.57 0.09 1.14
C SER A 195 1.87 -1.24 1.83
N SER A 196 1.10 -2.28 1.49
CA SER A 196 1.30 -3.65 1.91
C SER A 196 1.46 -4.55 0.69
N TRP A 197 2.38 -5.51 0.81
CA TRP A 197 2.91 -6.28 -0.30
C TRP A 197 3.03 -7.76 0.09
N ARG A 198 2.62 -8.65 -0.81
CA ARG A 198 2.86 -10.10 -0.67
C ARG A 198 3.90 -10.58 -1.67
N ILE A 199 4.56 -11.68 -1.35
CA ILE A 199 5.44 -12.37 -2.30
C ILE A 199 4.57 -13.04 -3.36
N LEU A 200 4.89 -12.79 -4.63
CA LEU A 200 4.30 -13.51 -5.77
C LEU A 200 5.20 -14.67 -6.15
N THR A 201 4.62 -15.86 -6.19
CA THR A 201 5.26 -17.11 -6.57
C THR A 201 4.84 -17.53 -7.98
N THR A 202 5.39 -18.63 -8.50
CA THR A 202 5.00 -19.16 -9.81
C THR A 202 3.56 -19.67 -9.88
N SER A 203 2.88 -19.87 -8.75
CA SER A 203 1.46 -20.22 -8.70
C SER A 203 0.53 -19.00 -8.75
N ASP A 204 1.05 -17.79 -8.59
CA ASP A 204 0.25 -16.57 -8.59
C ASP A 204 0.12 -16.00 -10.02
N ASN A 205 -1.05 -15.42 -10.31
CA ASN A 205 -1.23 -14.66 -11.55
C ASN A 205 -0.73 -13.21 -11.36
N ALA A 206 0.57 -13.00 -11.59
CA ALA A 206 1.21 -11.70 -11.45
C ALA A 206 0.59 -10.60 -12.35
N SER A 207 -0.10 -10.94 -13.44
CA SER A 207 -0.75 -9.95 -14.32
C SER A 207 -1.96 -9.25 -13.68
N ARG A 208 -2.30 -9.62 -12.44
CA ARG A 208 -3.38 -9.00 -11.65
C ARG A 208 -2.89 -8.02 -10.59
N TYR A 209 -1.58 -7.85 -10.47
CA TYR A 209 -0.96 -7.05 -9.42
C TYR A 209 -0.15 -5.90 -10.01
N LEU A 210 -0.15 -4.77 -9.31
CA LEU A 210 0.96 -3.84 -9.41
C LEU A 210 2.17 -4.46 -8.72
N THR A 211 3.30 -4.52 -9.40
CA THR A 211 4.45 -5.31 -8.97
C THR A 211 5.70 -4.48 -8.74
N MET A 212 6.60 -5.01 -7.92
CA MET A 212 7.99 -4.53 -7.82
C MET A 212 8.95 -5.65 -7.42
N LEU A 213 10.22 -5.51 -7.80
CA LEU A 213 11.31 -6.25 -7.17
C LEU A 213 11.82 -5.45 -5.98
N ALA A 214 11.97 -6.11 -4.83
CA ALA A 214 12.48 -5.50 -3.63
C ALA A 214 13.29 -6.49 -2.79
N ARG A 215 14.10 -5.97 -1.88
CA ARG A 215 14.71 -6.74 -0.80
C ARG A 215 13.71 -6.86 0.34
N VAL A 216 13.59 -8.05 0.92
CA VAL A 216 12.68 -8.32 2.02
C VAL A 216 13.38 -9.10 3.13
N ALA A 217 13.05 -8.83 4.39
CA ALA A 217 13.58 -9.59 5.52
C ALA A 217 13.08 -11.04 5.50
N THR A 218 13.95 -11.99 5.84
CA THR A 218 13.61 -13.41 6.03
C THR A 218 13.54 -13.75 7.52
N PHE A 219 12.75 -14.76 7.88
CA PHE A 219 12.47 -15.12 9.26
C PHE A 219 12.43 -16.63 9.48
N ASN A 220 12.67 -17.09 10.71
CA ASN A 220 12.42 -18.47 11.13
C ASN A 220 10.96 -18.66 11.61
N ASP A 221 10.62 -19.87 12.06
CA ASP A 221 9.25 -20.24 12.46
C ASP A 221 8.72 -19.49 13.69
N GLN A 222 9.62 -18.92 14.48
CA GLN A 222 9.31 -18.06 15.62
C GLN A 222 9.24 -16.58 15.22
N GLY A 223 9.39 -16.26 13.93
CA GLY A 223 9.39 -14.89 13.38
C GLY A 223 10.60 -14.07 13.79
N GLN A 224 11.70 -14.73 14.16
CA GLN A 224 12.99 -14.06 14.36
C GLN A 224 13.66 -13.86 13.01
N ARG A 225 14.15 -12.65 12.77
CA ARG A 225 14.82 -12.29 11.51
C ARG A 225 16.10 -13.12 11.33
N THR A 226 16.21 -13.79 10.18
CA THR A 226 17.36 -14.63 9.81
C THR A 226 18.22 -14.02 8.71
N GLY A 227 17.71 -13.03 7.98
CA GLY A 227 18.42 -12.47 6.84
C GLY A 227 17.60 -11.50 6.00
N VAL A 228 18.01 -11.36 4.74
CA VAL A 228 17.35 -10.57 3.69
C VAL A 228 17.50 -11.32 2.37
N THR A 229 16.44 -11.34 1.56
CA THR A 229 16.45 -11.89 0.20
C THR A 229 15.80 -10.91 -0.78
N GLU A 230 16.05 -11.06 -2.08
CA GLU A 230 15.24 -10.42 -3.11
C GLU A 230 13.93 -11.19 -3.30
N ALA A 231 12.83 -10.48 -3.55
CA ALA A 231 11.52 -11.05 -3.81
C ALA A 231 10.77 -10.23 -4.87
N TYR A 232 9.94 -10.94 -5.65
CA TYR A 232 8.97 -10.32 -6.54
C TYR A 232 7.65 -10.13 -5.80
N LEU A 233 7.22 -8.89 -5.68
CA LEU A 233 6.12 -8.51 -4.81
C LEU A 233 4.91 -8.02 -5.60
N GLY A 234 3.72 -8.29 -5.08
CA GLY A 234 2.43 -7.78 -5.57
C GLY A 234 1.77 -6.90 -4.52
N LEU A 235 1.31 -5.71 -4.91
CA LEU A 235 0.63 -4.78 -4.01
C LEU A 235 -0.73 -5.35 -3.62
N VAL A 236 -0.97 -5.47 -2.32
CA VAL A 236 -2.23 -6.00 -1.75
C VAL A 236 -3.05 -4.95 -1.03
N GLY A 237 -2.43 -3.88 -0.52
CA GLY A 237 -3.15 -2.79 0.14
C GLY A 237 -2.41 -1.47 0.03
N LEU A 238 -3.16 -0.37 0.01
CA LEU A 238 -2.62 0.97 -0.19
C LEU A 238 -3.45 1.99 0.59
N HIS A 239 -2.79 2.81 1.39
CA HIS A 239 -3.32 4.07 1.88
C HIS A 239 -2.65 5.21 1.12
N ILE A 240 -3.47 6.10 0.56
CA ILE A 240 -3.05 7.38 0.03
C ILE A 240 -3.61 8.45 0.95
N ILE A 241 -2.71 9.21 1.58
CA ILE A 241 -3.06 10.21 2.58
C ILE A 241 -2.59 11.55 2.08
N THR A 242 -3.48 12.54 2.02
CA THR A 242 -3.14 13.83 1.42
C THR A 242 -3.67 15.01 2.22
N LYS A 243 -2.83 16.03 2.41
CA LYS A 243 -3.24 17.33 2.92
C LYS A 243 -3.57 18.24 1.76
N VAL A 244 -4.78 18.78 1.76
CA VAL A 244 -5.29 19.65 0.71
C VAL A 244 -5.97 20.87 1.30
N ASN A 245 -6.06 21.93 0.50
CA ASN A 245 -6.67 23.17 0.94
C ASN A 245 -8.12 22.93 1.41
N GLY A 246 -8.47 23.49 2.57
CA GLY A 246 -9.78 23.28 3.21
C GLY A 246 -9.90 21.98 4.02
N TYR A 247 -8.85 21.14 4.10
CA TYR A 247 -8.85 19.89 4.87
C TYR A 247 -7.60 19.77 5.76
N PRO A 248 -7.52 20.55 6.85
CA PRO A 248 -6.36 20.53 7.75
C PRO A 248 -6.15 19.19 8.46
N GLN A 249 -7.16 18.32 8.54
CA GLN A 249 -7.07 16.96 9.10
C GLN A 249 -6.86 15.86 8.03
N TRP A 250 -6.52 16.28 6.81
CA TRP A 250 -6.16 15.44 5.67
C TRP A 250 -7.34 14.59 5.14
N ILE A 251 -7.18 14.06 3.93
CA ILE A 251 -8.09 13.10 3.30
C ILE A 251 -7.37 11.75 3.20
N TRP A 252 -8.09 10.68 3.53
CA TRP A 252 -7.55 9.33 3.72
C TRP A 252 -8.24 8.37 2.76
N SER A 253 -7.49 7.84 1.79
CA SER A 253 -8.02 6.96 0.74
C SER A 253 -7.47 5.56 0.93
N THR A 254 -8.34 4.58 1.15
CA THR A 254 -7.92 3.18 1.40
C THR A 254 -8.30 2.28 0.24
N PHE A 255 -7.31 1.65 -0.40
CA PHE A 255 -7.48 0.73 -1.52
C PHE A 255 -6.97 -0.67 -1.18
N GLU A 256 -7.61 -1.68 -1.76
CA GLU A 256 -7.21 -3.09 -1.65
C GLU A 256 -7.16 -3.76 -3.01
N GLN A 257 -6.32 -4.79 -3.13
CA GLN A 257 -6.38 -5.74 -4.23
C GLN A 257 -7.58 -6.68 -4.02
N ILE A 258 -8.36 -6.92 -5.07
CA ILE A 258 -9.69 -7.58 -4.98
C ILE A 258 -9.64 -9.07 -4.61
N ASP A 259 -8.49 -9.70 -4.80
CA ASP A 259 -8.20 -11.10 -4.48
C ASP A 259 -7.64 -11.26 -3.06
N ASN A 260 -7.67 -10.22 -2.21
CA ASN A 260 -7.29 -10.37 -0.81
C ASN A 260 -8.28 -11.26 -0.03
N VAL A 261 -9.56 -10.87 -0.06
CA VAL A 261 -10.68 -11.53 0.62
C VAL A 261 -11.94 -11.34 -0.23
N PRO A 262 -12.94 -12.24 -0.15
CA PRO A 262 -14.17 -12.13 -0.92
C PRO A 262 -14.98 -10.86 -0.61
N PRO A 263 -15.87 -10.44 -1.53
CA PRO A 263 -16.88 -9.44 -1.23
C PRO A 263 -17.89 -9.98 -0.21
N LYS A 264 -18.63 -9.07 0.42
CA LYS A 264 -19.75 -9.40 1.30
C LYS A 264 -21.08 -8.99 0.69
N GLU A 265 -22.09 -9.83 0.87
CA GLU A 265 -23.47 -9.54 0.48
C GLU A 265 -24.41 -9.70 1.68
N LEU A 266 -25.48 -8.91 1.68
CA LEU A 266 -26.51 -8.98 2.70
C LEU A 266 -27.51 -10.10 2.36
N VAL A 267 -27.39 -11.23 3.04
CA VAL A 267 -28.26 -12.40 2.86
C VAL A 267 -29.08 -12.58 4.13
N HIS A 268 -30.40 -12.49 4.02
CA HIS A 268 -31.33 -12.58 5.17
C HIS A 268 -30.96 -11.66 6.35
N GLY A 269 -30.51 -10.43 6.05
CA GLY A 269 -30.13 -9.44 7.06
C GLY A 269 -28.77 -9.70 7.73
N GLN A 270 -27.97 -10.63 7.23
CA GLN A 270 -26.62 -10.91 7.71
C GLN A 270 -25.60 -10.72 6.57
N TRP A 271 -24.45 -10.14 6.88
CA TRP A 271 -23.38 -9.96 5.90
C TRP A 271 -22.55 -11.24 5.76
N VAL A 272 -22.63 -11.87 4.59
CA VAL A 272 -21.99 -13.16 4.30
C VAL A 272 -20.89 -12.97 3.25
N ASP A 273 -19.75 -13.62 3.47
CA ASP A 273 -18.65 -13.67 2.49
C ASP A 273 -19.09 -14.46 1.24
N GLN A 274 -18.84 -13.91 0.05
CA GLN A 274 -19.22 -14.50 -1.24
C GLN A 274 -17.98 -14.87 -2.07
N PRO A 275 -17.25 -15.94 -1.70
CA PRO A 275 -16.08 -16.38 -2.46
C PRO A 275 -16.49 -16.88 -3.85
N THR A 276 -15.80 -16.39 -4.88
CA THR A 276 -16.01 -16.89 -6.24
C THR A 276 -15.42 -18.28 -6.39
N ALA A 277 -16.20 -19.21 -6.93
CA ALA A 277 -15.75 -20.59 -7.18
C ALA A 277 -14.48 -20.61 -8.05
N GLY A 278 -13.48 -21.37 -7.61
CA GLY A 278 -12.21 -21.51 -8.32
C GLY A 278 -11.22 -20.35 -8.15
N MET A 279 -11.58 -19.28 -7.42
CA MET A 279 -10.61 -18.24 -7.03
C MET A 279 -9.92 -18.58 -5.71
N THR A 280 -8.60 -18.42 -5.69
CA THR A 280 -7.79 -18.45 -4.48
C THR A 280 -7.57 -17.03 -3.98
N TYR A 281 -8.04 -16.75 -2.77
CA TYR A 281 -7.84 -15.46 -2.13
C TYR A 281 -6.52 -15.45 -1.34
N SER A 282 -5.84 -14.30 -1.34
CA SER A 282 -4.52 -14.14 -0.71
C SER A 282 -4.57 -14.30 0.80
N TYR A 283 -5.68 -13.92 1.45
CA TYR A 283 -5.80 -13.92 2.91
C TYR A 283 -7.07 -14.61 3.44
N PHE A 284 -7.98 -15.08 2.58
CA PHE A 284 -9.22 -15.72 3.01
C PHE A 284 -9.14 -17.24 2.94
N ASN A 285 -9.61 -17.90 4.00
CA ASN A 285 -9.74 -19.36 4.06
C ASN A 285 -11.22 -19.74 4.33
N PRO A 286 -11.92 -20.37 3.38
CA PRO A 286 -13.33 -20.74 3.56
C PRO A 286 -13.56 -21.82 4.63
N ALA A 287 -12.53 -22.58 5.00
CA ALA A 287 -12.60 -23.60 6.03
C ALA A 287 -12.24 -23.07 7.44
N ALA A 288 -11.82 -21.80 7.56
CA ALA A 288 -11.45 -21.24 8.85
C ALA A 288 -12.68 -21.05 9.76
N PRO A 289 -12.65 -21.51 11.02
CA PRO A 289 -13.71 -21.23 11.97
C PRO A 289 -13.86 -19.73 12.21
N ALA A 290 -15.10 -19.24 12.36
CA ALA A 290 -15.38 -17.81 12.51
C ALA A 290 -14.61 -17.14 13.67
N ILE A 291 -14.37 -17.87 14.77
CA ILE A 291 -13.62 -17.38 15.93
C ILE A 291 -12.12 -17.15 15.65
N THR A 292 -11.59 -17.72 14.57
CA THR A 292 -10.18 -17.57 14.17
C THR A 292 -9.96 -16.43 13.17
N LEU A 293 -11.05 -15.92 12.58
CA LEU A 293 -10.98 -14.82 11.61
C LEU A 293 -10.50 -13.53 12.27
N ASN A 294 -9.60 -12.82 11.60
CA ASN A 294 -9.09 -11.52 12.03
C ASN A 294 -8.51 -11.54 13.45
N GLN A 295 -7.97 -12.68 13.89
CA GLN A 295 -7.30 -12.81 15.18
C GLN A 295 -5.80 -12.63 15.02
N SER A 296 -5.23 -11.76 15.86
CA SER A 296 -3.78 -11.63 15.97
C SER A 296 -3.15 -12.99 16.33
N PRO A 297 -2.10 -13.42 15.61
CA PRO A 297 -1.36 -14.65 15.95
C PRO A 297 -0.42 -14.44 17.14
N CYS A 298 -0.32 -13.23 17.68
CA CYS A 298 0.67 -12.83 18.67
C CYS A 298 0.06 -12.68 20.06
N ASP A 299 0.76 -13.20 21.07
CA ASP A 299 0.73 -12.72 22.44
C ASP A 299 1.90 -11.73 22.62
N TRP A 300 1.57 -10.47 22.88
CA TRP A 300 2.57 -9.42 23.03
C TRP A 300 3.24 -9.49 24.39
N GLN A 301 4.57 -9.56 24.39
CA GLN A 301 5.36 -9.63 25.62
C GLN A 301 6.47 -8.57 25.60
N THR A 302 6.70 -7.93 26.75
CA THR A 302 7.83 -7.01 26.91
C THR A 302 9.11 -7.81 27.12
N GLN A 303 10.06 -7.70 26.19
CA GLN A 303 11.38 -8.30 26.26
C GLN A 303 12.43 -7.19 26.04
N GLY A 304 13.29 -6.96 27.03
CA GLY A 304 14.33 -5.91 26.93
C GLY A 304 13.78 -4.48 26.74
N GLY A 305 12.57 -4.20 27.24
CA GLY A 305 11.91 -2.91 27.06
C GLY A 305 11.20 -2.72 25.71
N GLN A 306 11.26 -3.72 24.81
CA GLN A 306 10.55 -3.73 23.55
C GLN A 306 9.40 -4.74 23.60
N LEU A 307 8.29 -4.43 22.92
CA LEU A 307 7.21 -5.40 22.73
C LEU A 307 7.58 -6.32 21.58
N VAL A 308 7.58 -7.62 21.87
CA VAL A 308 7.88 -8.68 20.91
C VAL A 308 6.62 -9.53 20.74
N CYS A 309 6.25 -9.80 19.49
CA CYS A 309 5.23 -10.80 19.18
C CYS A 309 5.77 -12.18 19.54
N VAL A 310 5.12 -12.85 20.48
CA VAL A 310 5.33 -14.28 20.75
C VAL A 310 4.16 -15.04 20.13
N PRO A 311 4.40 -16.06 19.27
CA PRO A 311 3.30 -16.82 18.66
C PRO A 311 2.40 -17.46 19.71
N LYS A 312 1.08 -17.37 19.50
CA LYS A 312 0.10 -18.13 20.28
C LYS A 312 0.31 -19.63 20.11
N PRO A 313 -0.01 -20.46 21.12
CA PRO A 313 0.06 -21.92 20.98
C PRO A 313 -0.67 -22.42 19.73
N GLY A 314 0.02 -23.23 18.92
CA GLY A 314 -0.52 -23.75 17.66
C GLY A 314 -0.36 -22.82 16.44
N THR A 315 0.32 -21.68 16.59
CA THR A 315 0.66 -20.76 15.48
C THR A 315 2.16 -20.57 15.36
N THR A 316 2.63 -20.32 14.14
CA THR A 316 4.02 -20.02 13.78
C THR A 316 4.07 -18.87 12.76
N PHE A 317 5.27 -18.40 12.42
CA PHE A 317 5.49 -17.42 11.35
C PHE A 317 5.18 -17.95 9.93
N GLN A 318 4.70 -19.18 9.82
CA GLN A 318 4.25 -19.79 8.56
C GLN A 318 2.78 -20.19 8.62
N THR A 319 2.11 -19.99 9.76
CA THR A 319 0.68 -20.26 9.89
C THR A 319 -0.10 -19.13 9.22
N PRO A 320 -0.86 -19.41 8.13
CA PRO A 320 -1.65 -18.38 7.47
C PRO A 320 -2.65 -17.71 8.41
N ASN A 321 -2.81 -16.39 8.29
CA ASN A 321 -3.81 -15.64 9.03
C ASN A 321 -5.09 -15.56 8.19
N PRO A 322 -6.18 -16.25 8.58
CA PRO A 322 -7.42 -16.17 7.84
C PRO A 322 -8.12 -14.85 8.15
N LEU A 323 -8.33 -14.06 7.10
CA LEU A 323 -8.98 -12.75 7.17
C LEU A 323 -10.31 -12.77 6.43
N ASN A 324 -11.23 -11.95 6.91
CA ASN A 324 -12.31 -11.43 6.10
C ASN A 324 -12.47 -9.94 6.36
N ARG A 325 -13.36 -9.29 5.61
CA ARG A 325 -13.65 -7.87 5.83
C ARG A 325 -14.75 -7.70 6.84
N VAL A 326 -14.52 -7.02 7.95
CA VAL A 326 -15.58 -6.85 8.96
C VAL A 326 -16.67 -5.90 8.45
N THR A 327 -16.27 -4.74 7.95
CA THR A 327 -17.20 -3.70 7.46
C THR A 327 -17.31 -3.82 5.94
N PRO A 328 -18.50 -4.14 5.40
CA PRO A 328 -18.73 -4.16 3.95
C PRO A 328 -18.42 -2.81 3.30
N ILE A 329 -17.97 -2.84 2.05
CA ILE A 329 -17.84 -1.63 1.24
C ILE A 329 -19.24 -1.05 1.01
N ALA A 330 -19.41 0.25 1.24
CA ALA A 330 -20.70 0.92 1.07
C ALA A 330 -21.19 0.81 -0.39
N GLU A 331 -22.51 0.73 -0.60
CA GLU A 331 -23.10 0.60 -1.93
C GLU A 331 -22.68 1.72 -2.88
N VAL A 332 -22.67 2.98 -2.39
CA VAL A 332 -22.21 4.15 -3.15
C VAL A 332 -20.74 4.03 -3.56
N THR A 333 -19.87 3.50 -2.69
CA THR A 333 -18.46 3.26 -2.98
C THR A 333 -18.29 2.11 -3.97
N ASN A 334 -19.09 1.04 -3.85
CA ASN A 334 -19.11 -0.05 -4.83
C ASN A 334 -19.52 0.42 -6.23
N ALA A 335 -20.50 1.31 -6.34
CA ALA A 335 -20.88 1.90 -7.63
C ALA A 335 -19.71 2.67 -8.26
N VAL A 336 -18.98 3.47 -7.46
CA VAL A 336 -17.76 4.16 -7.93
C VAL A 336 -16.68 3.16 -8.34
N ASN A 337 -16.43 2.12 -7.54
CA ASN A 337 -15.50 1.05 -7.87
C ASN A 337 -15.84 0.37 -9.20
N THR A 338 -17.12 0.04 -9.43
CA THR A 338 -17.56 -0.56 -10.68
C THR A 338 -17.24 0.35 -11.85
N ASN A 339 -17.57 1.65 -11.77
CA ASN A 339 -17.34 2.60 -12.85
C ASN A 339 -15.85 2.70 -13.24
N TYR A 340 -14.94 2.82 -12.27
CA TYR A 340 -13.51 2.91 -12.59
C TYR A 340 -12.94 1.57 -13.06
N ARG A 341 -13.30 0.45 -12.43
CA ARG A 341 -12.79 -0.87 -12.81
C ARG A 341 -13.27 -1.32 -14.19
N THR A 342 -14.40 -0.82 -14.67
CA THR A 342 -14.89 -1.06 -16.04
C THR A 342 -14.53 0.05 -17.03
N ASP A 343 -13.83 1.11 -16.60
CA ASP A 343 -13.39 2.18 -17.48
C ASP A 343 -12.51 1.61 -18.61
N PRO A 344 -12.79 1.93 -19.89
CA PRO A 344 -12.02 1.43 -21.03
C PRO A 344 -10.50 1.69 -20.92
N GLY A 345 -10.11 2.84 -20.35
CA GLY A 345 -8.71 3.22 -20.15
C GLY A 345 -7.97 2.36 -19.12
N LEU A 346 -8.68 1.70 -18.21
CA LEU A 346 -8.10 0.77 -17.23
C LEU A 346 -8.10 -0.69 -17.70
N GLN A 347 -8.75 -1.04 -18.81
CA GLN A 347 -8.85 -2.45 -19.22
C GLN A 347 -7.50 -3.06 -19.63
N ARG A 348 -6.54 -2.24 -20.05
CA ARG A 348 -5.15 -2.62 -20.32
C ARG A 348 -4.25 -2.59 -19.07
N SER A 349 -4.77 -2.13 -17.93
CA SER A 349 -4.02 -1.92 -16.70
C SER A 349 -4.39 -2.92 -15.62
N VAL A 350 -3.45 -3.20 -14.72
CA VAL A 350 -3.69 -4.01 -13.51
C VAL A 350 -4.58 -3.28 -12.51
N LEU A 351 -4.74 -1.96 -12.64
CA LEU A 351 -5.51 -1.13 -11.70
C LEU A 351 -7.00 -1.51 -11.61
N LYS A 352 -7.55 -2.19 -12.63
CA LYS A 352 -8.92 -2.76 -12.58
C LYS A 352 -9.09 -3.88 -11.54
N TYR A 353 -8.00 -4.41 -11.00
CA TYR A 353 -7.98 -5.42 -9.94
C TYR A 353 -7.79 -4.83 -8.54
N TYR A 354 -7.96 -3.50 -8.41
CA TYR A 354 -7.99 -2.80 -7.14
C TYR A 354 -9.37 -2.21 -6.91
N GLN A 355 -9.72 -1.97 -5.64
CA GLN A 355 -10.97 -1.35 -5.25
C GLN A 355 -10.75 -0.41 -4.06
N LEU A 356 -11.47 0.71 -4.07
CA LEU A 356 -11.56 1.61 -2.93
C LEU A 356 -12.43 0.95 -1.85
N ILE A 357 -11.96 1.00 -0.61
CA ILE A 357 -12.70 0.56 0.57
C ILE A 357 -13.51 1.71 1.15
N THR A 358 -12.87 2.87 1.32
CA THR A 358 -13.51 4.11 1.77
C THR A 358 -12.60 5.31 1.55
N THR A 359 -13.21 6.49 1.43
CA THR A 359 -12.53 7.78 1.60
C THR A 359 -12.95 8.39 2.93
N GLN A 360 -12.04 8.41 3.90
CA GLN A 360 -12.27 9.05 5.20
C GLN A 360 -11.78 10.51 5.16
N ARG A 361 -12.60 11.43 5.68
CA ARG A 361 -12.32 12.87 5.75
C ARG A 361 -12.97 13.49 6.99
N PRO A 362 -12.59 14.71 7.40
CA PRO A 362 -13.33 15.45 8.43
C PRO A 362 -14.72 15.89 7.92
N LEU A 363 -15.77 15.69 8.73
CA LEU A 363 -17.14 16.09 8.37
C LEU A 363 -17.29 17.61 8.30
N MET A 364 -16.61 18.32 9.21
CA MET A 364 -16.58 19.77 9.29
C MET A 364 -15.11 20.17 9.53
N PRO A 365 -14.30 20.28 8.47
CA PRO A 365 -12.85 20.53 8.59
C PRO A 365 -12.53 21.84 9.31
N ASP A 366 -13.39 22.85 9.15
CA ASP A 366 -13.19 24.20 9.70
C ASP A 366 -13.85 24.40 11.08
N ASN A 367 -14.36 23.35 11.72
CA ASN A 367 -15.03 23.49 13.02
C ASN A 367 -14.02 23.78 14.15
N PRO A 368 -13.98 25.01 14.71
CA PRO A 368 -12.99 25.35 15.73
C PRO A 368 -13.19 24.59 17.05
N SER A 369 -14.41 24.09 17.31
CA SER A 369 -14.73 23.30 18.50
C SER A 369 -14.25 21.85 18.41
N ASN A 370 -13.85 21.38 17.22
CA ASN A 370 -13.28 20.06 17.02
C ASN A 370 -12.06 20.12 16.06
N PRO A 371 -10.91 20.61 16.53
CA PRO A 371 -9.72 20.82 15.69
C PRO A 371 -9.13 19.51 15.14
N LEU A 372 -9.42 18.36 15.76
CA LEU A 372 -8.99 17.04 15.28
C LEU A 372 -9.91 16.48 14.18
N GLY A 373 -11.03 17.17 13.90
CA GLY A 373 -12.02 16.74 12.93
C GLY A 373 -12.89 15.59 13.44
N GLN A 374 -14.08 15.47 12.86
CA GLN A 374 -14.93 14.28 13.06
C GLN A 374 -14.74 13.37 11.85
N PRO A 375 -14.14 12.17 12.00
CA PRO A 375 -13.97 11.26 10.89
C PRO A 375 -15.30 10.84 10.29
N THR A 376 -15.40 10.96 8.98
CA THR A 376 -16.54 10.49 8.20
C THR A 376 -16.04 9.77 6.94
N PRO A 377 -16.49 8.53 6.66
CA PRO A 377 -17.14 7.62 7.60
C PRO A 377 -16.27 7.38 8.84
N ALA A 378 -16.88 6.97 9.95
CA ALA A 378 -16.16 6.80 11.21
C ALA A 378 -15.08 5.70 11.13
N LEU A 379 -15.37 4.63 10.38
CA LEU A 379 -14.49 3.49 10.21
C LEU A 379 -13.71 3.57 8.89
N SER A 380 -12.43 3.22 8.96
CA SER A 380 -11.58 2.95 7.79
C SER A 380 -10.62 1.82 8.15
N ALA A 381 -10.68 0.72 7.41
CA ALA A 381 -9.89 -0.47 7.66
C ALA A 381 -9.52 -1.17 6.36
N ASN A 382 -8.23 -1.31 6.10
CA ASN A 382 -7.68 -2.20 5.10
C ASN A 382 -7.46 -3.58 5.73
N VAL A 383 -7.93 -4.65 5.10
CA VAL A 383 -7.79 -6.01 5.64
C VAL A 383 -6.34 -6.42 5.85
N THR A 384 -5.38 -5.82 5.15
CA THR A 384 -3.94 -6.14 5.28
C THR A 384 -3.15 -5.18 6.19
N MET A 385 -3.71 -4.04 6.62
CA MET A 385 -3.02 -3.09 7.50
C MET A 385 -3.70 -2.95 8.86
N GLU A 386 -5.03 -3.05 8.89
CA GLU A 386 -5.86 -3.00 10.09
C GLU A 386 -6.48 -4.36 10.39
N SER A 387 -5.83 -5.45 9.93
CA SER A 387 -6.33 -6.83 9.91
C SER A 387 -7.05 -7.25 11.18
N TYR A 388 -6.48 -6.88 12.33
CA TYR A 388 -6.91 -7.33 13.65
C TYR A 388 -7.69 -6.28 14.45
N ILE A 389 -7.92 -5.09 13.88
CA ILE A 389 -8.64 -3.99 14.54
C ILE A 389 -9.73 -3.36 13.66
N GLN A 390 -10.10 -4.00 12.56
CA GLN A 390 -11.09 -3.50 11.59
C GLN A 390 -12.36 -2.92 12.22
N PRO A 391 -13.00 -3.53 13.26
CA PRO A 391 -14.24 -2.99 13.84
C PRO A 391 -14.11 -1.60 14.47
N ASN A 392 -12.90 -1.18 14.84
CA ASN A 392 -12.63 0.05 15.58
C ASN A 392 -11.62 0.97 14.87
N SER A 393 -11.21 0.63 13.65
CA SER A 393 -10.13 1.34 12.98
C SER A 393 -10.61 2.66 12.37
N SER A 394 -9.79 3.69 12.52
CA SER A 394 -9.97 5.01 11.91
C SER A 394 -8.61 5.65 11.69
N CYS A 395 -8.27 5.91 10.43
CA CYS A 395 -7.00 6.49 10.04
C CYS A 395 -6.84 7.87 10.68
N MET A 396 -7.85 8.73 10.56
CA MET A 396 -7.86 10.07 11.17
C MET A 396 -7.65 10.03 12.68
N ASN A 397 -8.40 9.19 13.40
CA ASN A 397 -8.27 9.11 14.86
C ASN A 397 -6.90 8.60 15.29
N CYS A 398 -6.38 7.56 14.62
CA CYS A 398 -5.05 7.03 14.89
C CYS A 398 -3.99 8.11 14.63
N HIS A 399 -4.02 8.73 13.46
CA HIS A 399 -3.04 9.71 13.04
C HIS A 399 -3.13 11.04 13.79
N SER A 400 -4.29 11.43 14.33
CA SER A 400 -4.42 12.59 15.21
C SER A 400 -3.50 12.53 16.43
N MET A 401 -3.05 11.32 16.78
CA MET A 401 -2.17 11.08 17.89
C MET A 401 -0.68 11.13 17.55
N ALA A 402 -0.33 11.26 16.28
CA ALA A 402 1.06 11.22 15.81
C ALA A 402 1.92 12.30 16.49
N THR A 403 3.11 11.88 16.91
CA THR A 403 4.15 12.77 17.44
C THR A 403 5.49 12.41 16.81
N PRO A 404 6.44 13.35 16.72
CA PRO A 404 7.82 13.01 16.38
C PRO A 404 8.46 12.06 17.39
N VAL A 405 9.60 11.50 17.01
CA VAL A 405 10.47 10.77 17.95
C VAL A 405 10.83 11.67 19.14
N LYS A 406 10.68 11.14 20.36
CA LYS A 406 11.00 11.83 21.64
C LYS A 406 10.31 13.20 21.84
N SER A 407 9.23 13.52 21.11
CA SER A 407 8.49 14.77 21.26
C SER A 407 7.14 14.55 21.95
N PRO A 408 6.72 15.45 22.86
CA PRO A 408 5.36 15.48 23.40
C PRO A 408 4.36 16.16 22.47
N TYR A 409 4.82 16.87 21.42
CA TYR A 409 3.98 17.67 20.53
C TYR A 409 3.49 16.84 19.33
N LYS A 410 2.30 17.20 18.82
CA LYS A 410 1.71 16.54 17.65
C LYS A 410 2.43 16.91 16.35
N SER A 411 2.41 16.01 15.38
CA SER A 411 3.06 16.15 14.07
C SER A 411 2.08 16.18 12.89
N ASP A 412 1.01 16.97 13.00
CA ASP A 412 0.10 17.24 11.88
C ASP A 412 -0.37 15.98 11.14
N PHE A 413 -0.89 15.01 11.91
CA PHE A 413 -1.38 13.71 11.42
C PHE A 413 -0.34 12.79 10.76
N SER A 414 0.95 13.13 10.76
CA SER A 414 2.00 12.30 10.16
C SER A 414 2.87 11.60 11.19
N TYR A 415 3.09 10.30 11.01
CA TYR A 415 4.08 9.55 11.78
C TYR A 415 5.46 9.51 11.11
N LEU A 416 5.68 10.15 9.95
CA LEU A 416 7.00 10.14 9.28
C LEU A 416 8.13 10.58 10.23
N PHE A 417 7.87 11.57 11.09
CA PHE A 417 8.87 12.08 12.02
C PHE A 417 9.26 11.12 13.15
N LYS A 418 8.59 9.97 13.28
CA LYS A 418 9.06 8.88 14.16
C LYS A 418 10.31 8.20 13.62
N PHE A 419 10.59 8.33 12.32
CA PHE A 419 11.74 7.72 11.67
C PHE A 419 13.01 8.57 11.77
N ALA A 420 12.91 9.81 12.27
CA ALA A 420 14.07 10.69 12.42
C ALA A 420 15.16 10.07 13.32
N ASN A 421 16.40 10.19 12.87
CA ASN A 421 17.57 9.60 13.53
C ASN A 421 18.38 10.67 14.25
N ALA A 422 18.90 10.35 15.43
CA ALA A 422 19.78 11.25 16.16
C ALA A 422 21.18 11.25 15.51
N PRO A 423 21.85 12.42 15.41
CA PRO A 423 23.27 12.49 15.13
C PRO A 423 24.07 11.64 16.11
N VAL A 424 25.26 11.16 15.67
CA VAL A 424 26.19 10.54 16.61
C VAL A 424 26.53 11.58 17.67
N GLY A 425 26.12 11.34 18.91
CA GLY A 425 26.49 12.20 20.02
C GLY A 425 28.02 12.31 20.08
N LYS A 426 28.54 13.53 20.27
CA LYS A 426 29.85 13.63 20.93
C LYS A 426 29.69 12.89 22.24
N THR A 427 30.46 11.83 22.47
CA THR A 427 30.71 11.33 23.81
C THR A 427 31.13 12.55 24.63
N THR A 428 30.22 13.07 25.45
CA THR A 428 30.61 13.84 26.62
C THR A 428 31.45 12.87 27.41
N LYS A 429 32.79 13.07 27.37
CA LYS A 429 33.64 12.56 28.42
C LYS A 429 33.06 13.15 29.69
N ASP A 430 32.58 12.29 30.57
CA ASP A 430 32.36 12.67 31.96
C ASP A 430 33.68 13.28 32.45
N GLU A 431 33.65 14.58 32.75
CA GLU A 431 34.70 15.23 33.53
C GLU A 431 34.39 14.91 34.99
N GLU A 432 35.30 14.12 35.57
CA GLU A 432 35.61 13.78 36.98
C GLU A 432 34.58 14.04 38.09
#